data_AF-A0A9X6R188-F1
#
_entry.id   AF-A0A9X6R188-F1
#
_cell.length_a   1.000
_cell.length_b   1.000
_cell.length_c   1.000
_cell.angle_alpha   90.00
_cell.angle_beta   90.00
_cell.angle_gamma   90.00
#
_symmetry.space_group_name_H-M   'P 1'
#
loop_
_entity.id
_entity.type
_entity.pdbx_description
1 polymer ?
#
loop_
_entity_poly.entity_id
_entity_poly.type
_entity_poly.pdbx_seq_one_letter_code
_entity_poly.pdbx_strand_id
1 'polypeptide(L)'
;MGDVIGDVLGGLFMSIPSKREKVIRKNFKLLEKEVWFKEIEHRYGSLMVFNHSIRDFVANENLEDILKDVEKTHTFLHELEKLLQQEKI
;
A
#
# COMPACT_ATOMS: atom_id res chain seq x y z
N MET A 1 -25.63 -6.48 34.83
CA MET A 1 -24.21 -6.11 34.70
C MET A 1 -23.48 -7.23 33.97
N GLY A 2 -23.67 -7.33 32.67
CA GLY A 2 -23.03 -8.35 31.85
C GLY A 2 -22.98 -7.83 30.42
N ASP A 3 -21.98 -7.00 30.13
CA ASP A 3 -21.65 -6.64 28.74
C ASP A 3 -20.27 -5.99 28.57
N VAL A 4 -19.49 -5.83 29.65
CA VAL A 4 -18.15 -5.22 29.54
C VAL A 4 -17.18 -6.12 28.77
N ILE A 5 -17.40 -7.44 28.75
CA ILE A 5 -16.53 -8.39 28.02
C ILE A 5 -16.84 -8.38 26.51
N GLY A 6 -18.11 -8.18 26.12
CA GLY A 6 -18.53 -8.12 24.72
C GLY A 6 -17.97 -6.88 24.00
N ASP A 7 -18.02 -5.73 24.65
CA ASP A 7 -17.50 -4.46 24.11
C ASP A 7 -15.97 -4.45 23.96
N VAL A 8 -15.24 -5.04 24.92
CA VAL A 8 -13.77 -5.11 24.86
C VAL A 8 -13.31 -6.03 23.72
N LEU A 9 -13.98 -7.16 23.51
CA LEU A 9 -13.67 -8.06 22.40
C LEU A 9 -14.04 -7.43 21.05
N GLY A 10 -15.19 -6.75 20.95
CA GLY A 10 -15.60 -6.01 19.76
C GLY A 10 -14.60 -4.91 19.36
N GLY A 11 -14.07 -4.17 20.34
CA GLY A 11 -13.01 -3.17 20.13
C GLY A 11 -11.67 -3.78 19.67
N LEU A 12 -11.30 -4.95 20.20
CA LEU A 12 -10.08 -5.66 19.79
C LEU A 12 -10.15 -6.16 18.33
N PHE A 13 -11.28 -6.70 17.88
CA PHE A 13 -11.44 -7.12 16.48
C PHE A 13 -11.35 -5.95 15.48
N MET A 14 -11.85 -4.76 15.84
CA MET A 14 -11.75 -3.57 14.98
C MET A 14 -10.32 -3.05 14.83
N SER A 15 -9.41 -3.37 15.76
CA SER A 15 -7.99 -2.99 15.69
C SER A 15 -7.13 -3.91 14.80
N ILE A 16 -7.65 -5.07 14.40
CA ILE A 16 -6.91 -6.04 13.57
C ILE A 16 -7.04 -5.61 12.10
N PRO A 17 -5.93 -5.29 11.41
CA PRO A 17 -5.98 -4.94 10.01
C PRO A 17 -6.53 -6.11 9.18
N SER A 18 -7.40 -5.81 8.23
CA SER A 18 -7.93 -6.80 7.29
C SER A 18 -6.79 -7.50 6.54
N LYS A 19 -7.04 -8.69 5.96
CA LYS A 19 -6.04 -9.39 5.14
C LYS A 19 -5.51 -8.48 4.01
N ARG A 20 -6.41 -7.72 3.36
CA ARG A 20 -6.06 -6.74 2.32
C ARG A 20 -5.16 -5.64 2.86
N GLU A 21 -5.49 -5.08 4.01
CA GLU A 21 -4.67 -4.03 4.64
C GLU A 21 -3.28 -4.52 5.04
N LYS A 22 -3.18 -5.79 5.49
CA LYS A 22 -1.88 -6.41 5.74
C LYS A 22 -1.02 -6.52 4.47
N VAL A 23 -1.62 -6.89 3.34
CA VAL A 23 -0.93 -6.93 2.04
C VAL A 23 -0.48 -5.55 1.61
N ILE A 24 -1.38 -4.55 1.65
CA ILE A 24 -1.07 -3.15 1.32
C ILE A 24 0.13 -2.66 2.15
N ARG A 25 0.08 -2.81 3.47
CA ARG A 25 1.16 -2.38 4.37
C ARG A 25 2.47 -3.11 4.09
N LYS A 26 2.42 -4.42 3.82
CA LYS A 26 3.60 -5.21 3.45
C LYS A 26 4.22 -4.66 2.16
N ASN A 27 3.40 -4.43 1.15
CA ASN A 27 3.84 -3.96 -0.15
C ASN A 27 4.42 -2.55 -0.09
N PHE A 28 3.77 -1.59 0.59
CA PHE A 28 4.36 -0.27 0.80
C PHE A 28 5.66 -0.30 1.59
N LYS A 29 5.79 -1.17 2.60
CA LYS A 29 7.08 -1.36 3.31
C LYS A 29 8.20 -1.90 2.43
N LEU A 30 7.88 -2.61 1.35
CA LEU A 30 8.87 -3.02 0.35
C LEU A 30 9.25 -1.83 -0.52
N LEU A 31 8.26 -1.09 -1.02
CA LEU A 31 8.47 0.11 -1.83
C LEU A 31 9.27 1.19 -1.10
N GLU A 32 9.01 1.44 0.18
CA GLU A 32 9.74 2.43 1.00
C GLU A 32 11.26 2.16 1.09
N LYS A 33 11.71 0.93 0.80
CA LYS A 33 13.14 0.58 0.77
C LYS A 33 13.80 0.99 -0.55
N GLU A 34 13.01 1.14 -1.61
CA GLU A 34 13.48 1.45 -2.94
C GLU A 34 13.77 2.95 -3.10
N VAL A 35 14.94 3.28 -3.66
CA VAL A 35 15.35 4.68 -3.86
C VAL A 35 14.41 5.40 -4.83
N TRP A 36 14.04 4.75 -5.93
CA TRP A 36 13.14 5.33 -6.94
C TRP A 36 11.74 5.63 -6.37
N PHE A 37 11.27 4.85 -5.38
CA PHE A 37 9.97 5.09 -4.78
C PHE A 37 9.99 6.33 -3.88
N LYS A 38 11.09 6.57 -3.16
CA LYS A 38 11.26 7.81 -2.39
C LYS A 38 11.27 9.05 -3.28
N GLU A 39 11.81 8.93 -4.49
CA GLU A 39 11.78 10.02 -5.48
C GLU A 39 10.34 10.29 -5.98
N ILE A 40 9.52 9.24 -6.14
CA ILE A 40 8.09 9.38 -6.42
C ILE A 40 7.38 10.08 -5.27
N GLU A 41 7.58 9.63 -4.03
CA GLU A 41 6.97 10.27 -2.85
C GLU A 41 7.37 11.74 -2.72
N HIS A 42 8.61 12.10 -3.06
CA HIS A 42 9.05 13.49 -3.08
C HIS A 42 8.36 14.31 -4.18
N ARG A 43 8.10 13.71 -5.35
CA ARG A 43 7.48 14.39 -6.51
C ARG A 43 5.98 14.58 -6.36
N TYR A 44 5.28 13.54 -5.91
CA TYR A 44 3.81 13.48 -5.81
C TYR A 44 3.29 13.73 -4.38
N GLY A 45 4.20 13.83 -3.40
CA GLY A 45 3.87 14.01 -1.99
C GLY A 45 3.57 12.69 -1.28
N SER A 46 4.01 12.59 -0.03
CA SER A 46 3.86 11.37 0.79
C SER A 46 2.41 10.95 1.04
N LEU A 47 1.44 11.85 0.84
CA LEU A 47 0.03 11.50 0.98
C LEU A 47 -0.50 10.61 -0.16
N MET A 48 0.26 10.43 -1.25
CA MET A 48 -0.12 9.57 -2.38
C MET A 48 -0.37 8.11 -1.97
N VAL A 49 0.31 7.61 -0.92
CA VAL A 49 0.10 6.25 -0.39
C VAL A 49 -1.29 6.04 0.21
N PHE A 50 -2.02 7.13 0.51
CA PHE A 50 -3.40 7.06 1.00
C PHE A 50 -4.44 7.11 -0.11
N ASN A 51 -4.07 7.42 -1.35
CA ASN A 51 -5.01 7.40 -2.48
C ASN A 51 -5.56 5.97 -2.69
N HIS A 52 -6.88 5.87 -2.85
CA HIS A 52 -7.57 4.58 -2.93
C HIS A 52 -7.13 3.77 -4.16
N SER A 53 -7.00 4.39 -5.33
CA SER A 53 -6.58 3.74 -6.56
C SER A 53 -5.14 3.22 -6.45
N ILE A 54 -4.23 4.01 -5.86
CA ILE A 54 -2.84 3.60 -5.62
C ILE A 54 -2.78 2.42 -4.65
N ARG A 55 -3.53 2.47 -3.55
CA ARG A 55 -3.62 1.37 -2.58
C ARG A 55 -4.16 0.10 -3.20
N ASP A 56 -5.18 0.21 -4.05
CA ASP A 56 -5.78 -0.92 -4.74
C ASP A 56 -4.84 -1.55 -5.74
N PHE A 57 -4.14 -0.73 -6.54
CA PHE A 57 -3.09 -1.19 -7.44
C PHE A 57 -2.01 -1.96 -6.66
N VAL A 58 -1.43 -1.33 -5.64
CA VAL A 58 -0.38 -1.95 -4.81
C VAL A 58 -0.88 -3.21 -4.10
N ALA A 59 -2.15 -3.29 -3.69
CA ALA A 59 -2.72 -4.47 -3.03
C ALA A 59 -2.74 -5.72 -3.90
N ASN A 60 -2.84 -5.54 -5.23
CA ASN A 60 -2.99 -6.64 -6.18
C ASN A 60 -1.66 -7.17 -6.70
N GLU A 61 -0.56 -6.49 -6.41
CA GLU A 61 0.77 -6.84 -6.92
C GLU A 61 1.58 -7.73 -5.97
N ASN A 62 2.35 -8.65 -6.55
CA ASN A 62 3.33 -9.46 -5.82
C ASN A 62 4.71 -8.80 -5.84
N LEU A 63 4.87 -7.78 -5.00
CA LEU A 63 6.10 -6.98 -4.94
C LEU A 63 7.35 -7.76 -4.50
N GLU A 64 7.19 -8.89 -3.81
CA GLU A 64 8.33 -9.74 -3.45
C GLU A 64 8.99 -10.39 -4.67
N ASP A 65 8.24 -10.60 -5.74
CA ASP A 65 8.73 -11.16 -6.99
C ASP A 65 9.03 -10.08 -8.02
N ILE A 66 8.21 -9.02 -8.08
CA ILE A 66 8.41 -7.90 -9.00
C ILE A 66 9.74 -7.20 -8.72
N LEU A 67 10.03 -6.87 -7.45
CA LEU A 67 11.23 -6.11 -7.09
C LEU A 67 12.55 -6.89 -7.24
N LYS A 68 12.49 -8.21 -7.49
CA LYS A 68 13.68 -9.03 -7.78
C LYS A 68 14.02 -9.08 -9.27
N ASP A 69 13.16 -8.55 -10.12
CA ASP A 69 13.26 -8.61 -11.58
C ASP A 69 13.18 -7.19 -12.15
N VAL A 70 14.23 -6.78 -12.85
CA VAL A 70 14.38 -5.40 -13.33
C VAL A 70 13.29 -5.03 -14.35
N GLU A 71 12.94 -5.95 -15.25
CA GLU A 71 11.93 -5.71 -16.29
C GLU A 71 10.53 -5.57 -15.65
N LYS A 72 10.21 -6.44 -14.69
CA LYS A 72 8.95 -6.35 -13.94
C LYS A 72 8.89 -5.09 -13.09
N THR A 73 9.98 -4.73 -12.43
CA THR A 73 10.08 -3.49 -11.65
C THR A 73 9.85 -2.27 -12.53
N HIS A 74 10.45 -2.24 -13.71
CA HIS A 74 10.28 -1.13 -14.65
C HIS A 74 8.83 -1.04 -15.17
N THR A 75 8.21 -2.18 -15.46
CA THR A 75 6.79 -2.24 -15.86
C THR A 75 5.89 -1.72 -14.74
N PHE A 76 6.09 -2.20 -13.51
CA PHE A 76 5.34 -1.75 -12.33
C PHE A 76 5.49 -0.24 -12.12
N LEU A 77 6.73 0.27 -12.19
CA LEU A 77 7.02 1.69 -12.05
C LEU A 77 6.26 2.52 -13.10
N HIS A 78 6.28 2.09 -14.35
CA HIS A 78 5.59 2.78 -15.43
C HIS A 78 4.07 2.83 -15.21
N GLU A 79 3.47 1.73 -14.78
CA GLU A 79 2.04 1.66 -14.46
C GLU A 79 1.67 2.53 -13.25
N LEU A 80 2.51 2.53 -12.20
CA LEU A 80 2.34 3.38 -11.04
C LEU A 80 2.39 4.86 -11.41
N GLU A 81 3.37 5.30 -12.20
CA GLU A 81 3.49 6.69 -12.64
C GLU A 81 2.28 7.12 -13.50
N LYS A 82 1.80 6.24 -14.38
CA LYS A 82 0.59 6.50 -15.17
C LYS A 82 -0.64 6.68 -14.27
N LEU A 83 -0.77 5.85 -13.24
CA LEU A 83 -1.87 5.95 -12.29
C LEU A 83 -1.81 7.24 -11.46
N LEU A 84 -0.61 7.63 -11.01
CA LEU A 84 -0.38 8.89 -10.29
C LEU A 84 -0.79 10.10 -11.12
N GLN A 85 -0.43 10.12 -12.41
CA GLN A 85 -0.85 11.19 -13.33
C GLN A 85 -2.38 11.24 -13.54
N GLN A 86 -3.05 10.08 -13.58
CA GLN A 86 -4.51 10.01 -13.75
C GLN A 86 -5.27 10.52 -12.54
N GLU A 87 -4.78 10.22 -11.33
CA GLU A 87 -5.35 10.69 -10.08
C GLU A 87 -5.13 12.20 -9.82
N LYS A 88 -4.40 12.88 -10.72
CA LYS A 88 -4.05 14.32 -10.64
C LYS A 88 -3.36 14.68 -9.33
N ILE A 89 -2.53 13.78 -8.84
CA ILE A 89 -1.65 14.00 -7.68
C ILE A 89 -0.44 14.81 -8.13
#